data_AF-A0A9Q6EHE5-F1
#
_entry.id   AF-A0A9Q6EHE5-F1
#
_cell.length_a   1.000
_cell.length_b   1.000
_cell.length_c   1.000
_cell.angle_alpha   90.00
_cell.angle_beta   90.00
_cell.angle_gamma   90.00
#
_symmetry.space_group_name_H-M   'P 1'
#
loop_
_entity.id
_entity.type
_entity.pdbx_description
1 polymer ?
#
loop_
_entity_poly.entity_id
_entity_poly.type
_entity_poly.pdbx_seq_one_letter_code
_entity_poly.pdbx_strand_id
1 'polypeptide(L)'
;MKKWDCELLEFNGEPDHVHLLIDYKPDKPLSTLIGNIKTVSSRLIRKEFPWLAKKYFYNKPYFWTGAYFVASCGGVTVEQLKNYVENQQQPKQ
;
A
#
# COMPACT_ATOMS: atom_id res chain seq x y z
N MET A 1 -3.26 -0.73 7.50
CA MET A 1 -3.96 -1.88 6.95
C MET A 1 -5.41 -1.90 7.43
N LYS A 2 -5.76 -2.34 8.66
CA LYS A 2 -7.17 -2.39 9.13
C LYS A 2 -7.97 -1.08 9.02
N LYS A 3 -7.38 0.07 9.37
CA LYS A 3 -8.03 1.40 9.25
C LYS A 3 -8.33 1.80 7.79
N TRP A 4 -7.60 1.20 6.85
CA TRP A 4 -7.69 1.49 5.42
C TRP A 4 -8.52 0.45 4.66
N ASP A 5 -9.08 -0.55 5.36
CA ASP A 5 -9.77 -1.69 4.75
C ASP A 5 -8.94 -2.30 3.60
N CYS A 6 -7.66 -2.46 3.91
CA CYS A 6 -6.62 -2.92 3.00
C CYS A 6 -5.86 -4.05 3.68
N GLU A 7 -5.61 -5.10 2.91
CA GLU A 7 -4.88 -6.30 3.31
C GLU A 7 -3.50 -6.31 2.66
N LEU A 8 -2.49 -6.71 3.44
CA LEU A 8 -1.14 -6.92 2.94
C LEU A 8 -1.02 -8.39 2.55
N LEU A 9 -0.94 -8.65 1.26
CA LEU A 9 -0.83 -10.01 0.73
C LEU A 9 0.62 -10.49 0.77
N GLU A 10 1.55 -9.66 0.30
CA GLU A 10 2.98 -9.95 0.31
C GLU A 10 3.81 -8.71 0.62
N PHE A 11 4.97 -8.92 1.23
CA PHE A 11 5.95 -7.89 1.54
C PHE A 11 7.35 -8.44 1.29
N ASN A 12 8.12 -7.71 0.48
CA ASN A 12 9.53 -7.97 0.25
C ASN A 12 10.29 -6.65 0.12
N GLY A 13 11.62 -6.69 0.05
CA GLY A 13 12.39 -5.50 -0.22
C GLY A 13 13.90 -5.70 -0.28
N GLU A 14 14.53 -4.66 -0.75
CA GLU A 14 15.94 -4.49 -0.98
C GLU A 14 16.51 -3.47 0.04
N PRO A 15 17.84 -3.28 0.10
CA PRO A 15 18.42 -2.31 1.03
C PRO A 15 17.93 -0.86 0.86
N ASP A 16 17.43 -0.49 -0.33
CA ASP A 16 17.05 0.87 -0.71
C ASP A 16 15.56 1.06 -1.07
N HIS A 17 14.77 -0.03 -1.20
CA HIS A 17 13.34 0.05 -1.48
C HIS A 17 12.56 -1.16 -0.94
N VAL A 18 11.23 -1.06 -0.95
CA VAL A 18 10.33 -2.15 -0.53
C VAL A 18 9.24 -2.36 -1.56
N HIS A 19 8.85 -3.62 -1.71
CA HIS A 19 7.74 -4.09 -2.53
C HIS A 19 6.58 -4.53 -1.64
N LEU A 20 5.39 -4.01 -1.93
CA LEU A 20 4.16 -4.31 -1.21
C LEU A 20 3.12 -4.79 -2.21
N LEU A 21 2.63 -6.02 -2.04
CA LEU A 21 1.42 -6.48 -2.71
C LEU A 21 0.26 -6.30 -1.74
N ILE A 22 -0.68 -5.43 -2.11
CA ILE A 22 -1.82 -5.08 -1.28
C ILE A 22 -3.13 -5.34 -2.02
N ASP A 23 -4.10 -5.89 -1.30
CA ASP A 23 -5.50 -5.80 -1.69
C ASP A 23 -6.11 -4.56 -1.03
N TYR A 24 -6.78 -3.72 -1.82
CA TYR A 24 -7.35 -2.48 -1.33
C TYR A 24 -8.64 -2.14 -2.08
N LYS A 25 -9.60 -1.54 -1.36
CA LYS A 25 -10.83 -1.07 -1.98
C LYS A 25 -10.60 0.21 -2.80
N PRO A 26 -11.11 0.29 -4.04
CA PRO A 26 -10.90 1.43 -4.93
C PRO A 26 -11.61 2.71 -4.47
N ASP A 27 -12.46 2.66 -3.44
CA ASP A 27 -13.10 3.84 -2.84
C ASP A 27 -12.11 4.70 -2.03
N LYS A 28 -10.90 4.20 -1.75
CA LYS A 28 -9.85 4.93 -1.03
C LYS A 28 -8.84 5.55 -1.99
N PRO A 29 -8.46 6.84 -1.81
CA PRO A 29 -7.40 7.45 -2.58
C PRO A 29 -6.05 6.76 -2.32
N LEU A 30 -5.53 6.09 -3.35
CA LEU A 30 -4.30 5.30 -3.24
C LEU A 30 -3.09 6.14 -2.82
N SER A 31 -2.96 7.37 -3.32
CA SER A 31 -1.90 8.31 -2.92
C SER A 31 -1.91 8.59 -1.41
N THR A 32 -3.10 8.66 -0.81
CA THR A 32 -3.25 8.90 0.64
C THR A 32 -2.86 7.66 1.45
N LEU A 33 -3.23 6.47 0.98
CA LEU A 33 -2.82 5.20 1.57
C LEU A 33 -1.28 5.08 1.59
N ILE A 34 -0.63 5.28 0.43
CA ILE A 34 0.82 5.20 0.30
C ILE A 34 1.51 6.28 1.15
N GLY A 35 0.99 7.51 1.13
CA GLY A 35 1.50 8.60 1.97
C GLY A 35 1.42 8.28 3.47
N ASN A 36 0.32 7.65 3.91
CA ASN A 36 0.15 7.21 5.29
C ASN A 36 1.15 6.10 5.66
N ILE A 37 1.30 5.08 4.82
CA ILE A 37 2.25 3.99 5.03
C ILE A 37 3.67 4.55 5.17
N LYS A 38 4.10 5.41 4.24
CA LYS A 38 5.45 6.01 4.25
C LYS A 38 5.67 6.90 5.47
N THR A 39 4.67 7.70 5.85
CA THR A 39 4.78 8.62 7.01
C THR A 39 4.86 7.85 8.33
N VAL A 40 3.96 6.88 8.53
CA VAL A 40 3.91 6.09 9.77
C VAL A 40 5.16 5.23 9.90
N SER A 41 5.56 4.52 8.85
CA SER A 41 6.77 3.69 8.85
C SER A 41 8.03 4.52 9.09
N SER A 42 8.19 5.67 8.43
CA SER A 42 9.31 6.58 8.66
C SER A 42 9.42 7.02 10.14
N ARG A 43 8.29 7.28 10.79
CA ARG A 43 8.27 7.64 12.21
C ARG A 43 8.63 6.46 13.11
N LEU A 44 8.08 5.28 12.84
CA LEU A 44 8.33 4.07 13.64
C LEU A 44 9.79 3.61 13.53
N ILE A 45 10.33 3.55 12.31
CA ILE A 45 11.72 3.15 12.07
C ILE A 45 12.70 4.07 12.82
N ARG A 46 12.48 5.39 12.77
CA ARG A 46 13.33 6.33 13.50
C ARG A 46 13.22 6.21 15.03
N LYS A 47 12.03 5.83 15.52
CA LYS A 47 11.79 5.60 16.96
C LYS A 47 12.44 4.30 17.44
N GLU A 48 12.33 3.23 16.66
CA GLU A 48 12.81 1.89 17.04
C GLU A 48 14.30 1.70 16.75
N PHE A 49 14.83 2.33 15.70
CA PHE A 49 16.20 2.19 15.23
C PHE A 49 16.93 3.54 15.16
N PRO A 50 17.08 4.27 16.28
CA PRO A 50 17.70 5.60 16.29
C PRO A 50 19.16 5.58 15.80
N TRP A 51 19.88 4.47 15.99
CA TRP A 51 21.24 4.32 15.46
C TRP A 51 21.27 4.26 13.93
N LEU A 52 20.26 3.62 13.30
CA LEU A 52 20.13 3.52 11.85
C LEU A 52 19.83 4.90 11.27
N ALA A 53 18.91 5.62 11.91
CA ALA A 53 18.58 7.02 11.59
C ALA A 53 19.82 7.93 11.61
N LYS A 54 20.67 7.79 12.63
CA LYS A 54 21.92 8.56 12.75
C LYS A 54 22.94 8.17 11.69
N LYS A 55 23.14 6.87 11.45
CA LYS A 55 24.20 6.35 10.58
C LYS A 55 23.92 6.54 9.08
N TYR A 56 22.71 6.25 8.63
CA TYR A 56 22.37 6.20 7.21
C TYR A 56 21.53 7.39 6.74
N PHE A 57 20.73 7.96 7.64
CA PHE A 57 19.81 9.05 7.29
C PHE A 57 20.27 10.41 7.81
N TYR A 58 21.42 10.49 8.49
CA TYR A 58 21.97 11.73 9.07
C TYR A 58 20.95 12.47 9.95
N ASN A 59 20.11 11.74 10.68
CA ASN A 59 18.99 12.28 11.47
C ASN A 59 18.00 13.15 10.67
N LYS A 60 17.93 12.97 9.35
CA LYS A 60 16.94 13.67 8.52
C LYS A 60 15.52 13.29 8.95
N PRO A 61 14.55 14.21 8.78
CA PRO A 61 13.18 13.99 9.22
C PRO A 61 12.39 13.01 8.34
N TYR A 62 13.00 12.48 7.28
CA TYR A 62 12.40 11.58 6.30
C TYR A 62 13.23 10.31 6.14
N PHE A 63 12.54 9.20 5.87
CA PHE A 63 13.15 7.89 5.57
C PHE A 63 12.96 7.55 4.09
N TRP A 64 11.75 7.78 3.57
CA TRP A 64 11.41 7.55 2.17
C TRP A 64 11.58 8.80 1.34
N THR A 65 11.90 8.64 0.05
CA THR A 65 11.77 9.70 -0.95
C THR A 65 10.28 10.03 -1.18
N GLY A 66 9.97 11.13 -1.87
CA GLY A 66 8.58 11.45 -2.24
C GLY A 66 7.99 10.46 -3.26
N ALA A 67 8.84 9.92 -4.13
CA ALA A 67 8.44 9.02 -5.21
C ALA A 67 7.92 7.66 -4.70
N TYR A 68 7.04 7.05 -5.47
CA TYR A 68 6.56 5.68 -5.29
C TYR A 68 6.08 5.14 -6.64
N PHE A 69 6.07 3.83 -6.79
CA PHE A 69 5.56 3.15 -7.97
C PHE A 69 4.32 2.34 -7.60
N VAL A 70 3.35 2.29 -8.52
CA VAL A 70 2.13 1.50 -8.39
C VAL A 70 1.84 0.86 -9.75
N ALA A 71 1.57 -0.43 -9.73
CA ALA A 71 0.95 -1.14 -10.84
C ALA A 71 -0.20 -2.01 -10.32
N SER A 72 -1.27 -2.12 -11.11
CA SER A 72 -2.34 -3.09 -10.84
C SER A 72 -1.90 -4.48 -11.28
N CYS A 73 -1.94 -5.45 -10.38
CA CYS A 73 -1.72 -6.86 -10.68
C CYS A 73 -3.10 -7.54 -10.80
N GLY A 74 -3.66 -7.62 -12.01
CA GLY A 74 -4.93 -8.30 -12.20
C GLY A 74 -5.49 -8.17 -13.61
N GLY A 75 -5.55 -9.28 -14.33
CA GLY A 75 -6.51 -9.46 -15.43
C GLY A 75 -7.78 -10.05 -14.82
N VAL A 76 -8.88 -9.31 -14.86
CA VAL A 76 -10.17 -9.85 -14.45
C VAL A 76 -10.52 -10.97 -15.43
N THR A 77 -10.76 -12.19 -14.94
CA THR A 77 -11.20 -13.28 -15.82
C THR A 77 -12.66 -13.06 -16.23
N VAL A 78 -13.06 -13.54 -17.41
CA VAL A 78 -14.45 -13.45 -17.86
C VAL A 78 -15.41 -14.13 -16.85
N GLU A 79 -14.98 -15.21 -16.20
CA GLU A 79 -15.71 -15.86 -15.10
C GLU A 79 -16.01 -14.91 -13.93
N GLN A 80 -15.00 -14.14 -13.48
CA GLN A 80 -15.16 -13.19 -12.37
C GLN A 80 -16.10 -12.05 -12.74
N LEU A 81 -16.05 -11.57 -14.00
CA LEU A 81 -16.99 -10.59 -14.52
C LEU A 81 -18.43 -11.12 -14.59
N LYS A 82 -18.62 -12.33 -15.10
CA LYS A 82 -19.95 -12.96 -15.14
C LYS A 82 -20.54 -13.12 -13.76
N ASN A 83 -19.79 -13.67 -12.81
CA ASN A 83 -20.23 -13.80 -11.42
C ASN A 83 -20.53 -12.45 -10.79
N TYR A 84 -19.78 -11.40 -11.08
CA TYR A 84 -20.08 -10.05 -10.58
C TYR A 84 -21.42 -9.53 -11.11
N VAL A 85 -21.67 -9.68 -12.42
CA VAL A 85 -22.91 -9.22 -13.07
C VAL A 85 -24.12 -10.03 -12.60
N GLU A 86 -24.00 -11.35 -12.47
CA GLU A 86 -25.08 -12.23 -12.01
C GLU A 86 -25.46 -11.97 -10.54
N ASN A 87 -24.49 -11.59 -9.71
CA ASN A 87 -24.72 -11.28 -8.30
C ASN A 87 -25.08 -9.80 -8.04
N GLN A 88 -25.06 -8.93 -9.05
CA GLN A 88 -25.65 -7.60 -8.91
C GLN A 88 -27.18 -7.71 -9.01
N GLN A 89 -27.86 -7.21 -7.98
CA GLN A 89 -29.32 -7.15 -7.98
C GLN A 89 -29.81 -6.40 -9.22
N GLN A 90 -30.67 -7.05 -10.00
CA GLN A 90 -31.28 -6.46 -11.17
C GLN A 90 -31.95 -5.14 -10.80
N PRO A 91 -31.78 -4.06 -11.59
CA PRO A 91 -32.53 -2.84 -11.37
C PRO A 91 -34.03 -3.18 -11.38
N LYS A 92 -34.75 -2.74 -10.35
CA LYS A 92 -36.20 -2.92 -10.26
C LYS A 92 -36.83 -2.23 -11.48
N GLN A 93 -37.48 -3.04 -12.32
CA GLN A 93 -38.37 -2.56 -13.39
C GLN A 93 -39.52 -1.74 -12.80
#